data_AF-K1T2B9-F1
#
_entry.id   AF-K1T2B9-F1
#
_cell.length_a   1.000
_cell.length_b   1.000
_cell.length_c   1.000
_cell.angle_alpha   90.00
_cell.angle_beta   90.00
_cell.angle_gamma   90.00
#
_symmetry.space_group_name_H-M   'P 1'
#
loop_
_entity.id
_entity.type
_entity.pdbx_description
1 polymer ?
#
loop_
_entity_poly.entity_id
_entity_poly.type
_entity_poly.pdbx_seq_one_letter_code
_entity_poly.pdbx_strand_id
1 'polypeptide(L)'
;AVAASAETLPEVQPDLLPLAPEGRYDLAQNKDGSWYAVQGDSVYLLDNDRLPSLLDAAGVQLRVFDAKPLYHIALEHGGVGAAIVFDGKLAAYLLNPSASDYQAGQLAAEYAAAPAFACAAAPDAGALSALLDVLSTKLDEQGGHDLLATMELPLARVLADMERIGFAVDAEGIRQFGDSLRAEL
;
A
#
# COMPACT_ATOMS: atom_id res chain seq x y z
N ALA A 1 4.67 -30.95 -27.82
CA ALA A 1 4.58 -30.03 -26.67
C ALA A 1 3.12 -30.01 -26.24
N VAL A 2 2.82 -30.49 -25.03
CA VAL A 2 1.47 -30.39 -24.47
C VAL A 2 1.30 -28.93 -24.08
N ALA A 3 0.43 -28.22 -24.79
CA ALA A 3 -0.01 -26.90 -24.35
C ALA A 3 -0.64 -27.10 -22.97
N ALA A 4 0.00 -26.57 -21.92
CA ALA A 4 -0.62 -26.48 -20.63
C ALA A 4 -1.88 -25.64 -20.83
N SER A 5 -3.05 -26.27 -20.68
CA SER A 5 -4.31 -25.55 -20.59
C SER A 5 -4.14 -24.54 -19.48
N ALA A 6 -4.16 -23.24 -19.81
CA ALA A 6 -4.29 -22.21 -18.80
C ALA A 6 -5.63 -22.48 -18.12
N GLU A 7 -5.61 -23.05 -16.91
CA GLU A 7 -6.80 -23.13 -16.08
C GLU A 7 -7.33 -21.71 -15.94
N THR A 8 -8.57 -21.52 -16.37
CA THR A 8 -9.26 -20.23 -16.26
C THR A 8 -9.41 -19.92 -14.77
N LEU A 9 -8.80 -18.83 -14.32
CA LEU A 9 -8.91 -18.37 -12.93
C LEU A 9 -10.39 -18.13 -12.58
N PRO A 10 -10.81 -18.43 -11.34
CA PRO A 10 -12.15 -18.08 -10.89
C PRO A 10 -12.35 -16.56 -10.96
N GLU A 11 -13.49 -16.12 -11.49
CA GLU A 11 -13.86 -14.71 -11.51
C GLU A 11 -14.53 -14.32 -10.19
N VAL A 12 -14.04 -13.25 -9.58
CA VAL A 12 -14.54 -12.67 -8.33
C VAL A 12 -15.05 -11.26 -8.58
N GLN A 13 -16.27 -10.98 -8.13
CA GLN A 13 -16.81 -9.62 -8.10
C GLN A 13 -16.59 -9.01 -6.71
N PRO A 14 -16.36 -7.69 -6.61
CA PRO A 14 -16.25 -7.05 -5.31
C PRO A 14 -17.53 -7.18 -4.49
N ASP A 15 -17.37 -7.44 -3.19
CA ASP A 15 -18.45 -7.46 -2.20
C ASP A 15 -18.40 -6.19 -1.32
N LEU A 16 -19.41 -6.00 -0.50
CA LEU A 16 -19.46 -4.96 0.52
C LEU A 16 -18.60 -5.37 1.72
N LEU A 17 -17.73 -4.46 2.16
CA LEU A 17 -16.96 -4.66 3.38
C LEU A 17 -17.91 -4.93 4.58
N PRO A 18 -17.66 -5.94 5.43
CA PRO A 18 -18.49 -6.22 6.61
C PRO A 18 -18.64 -4.99 7.53
N LEU A 19 -19.78 -4.85 8.20
CA LEU A 19 -20.02 -3.73 9.13
C LEU A 19 -19.06 -3.75 10.33
N ALA A 20 -18.68 -4.93 10.78
CA ALA A 20 -17.65 -5.14 11.80
C ALA A 20 -16.51 -5.95 11.16
N PRO A 21 -15.53 -5.29 10.53
CA PRO A 21 -14.39 -5.99 9.94
C PRO A 21 -13.52 -6.60 11.05
N GLU A 22 -13.02 -7.81 10.81
CA GLU A 22 -12.16 -8.53 11.73
C GLU A 22 -11.13 -9.37 10.98
N GLY A 23 -10.01 -9.66 11.64
CA GLY A 23 -8.93 -10.47 11.08
C GLY A 23 -8.01 -9.68 10.17
N ARG A 24 -7.35 -10.39 9.25
CA ARG A 24 -6.33 -9.81 8.37
C ARG A 24 -6.92 -9.42 7.02
N TYR A 25 -6.55 -8.24 6.53
CA TYR A 25 -6.85 -7.78 5.18
C TYR A 25 -5.56 -7.35 4.48
N ASP A 26 -5.52 -7.59 3.17
CA ASP A 26 -4.44 -7.15 2.29
C ASP A 26 -4.92 -6.01 1.41
N LEU A 27 -4.30 -4.84 1.51
CA LEU A 27 -4.76 -3.62 0.83
C LEU A 27 -3.76 -3.18 -0.23
N ALA A 28 -4.27 -2.72 -1.36
CA ALA A 28 -3.48 -2.04 -2.38
C ALA A 28 -4.34 -1.03 -3.13
N GLN A 29 -3.66 -0.19 -3.90
CA GLN A 29 -4.29 0.83 -4.72
C GLN A 29 -4.31 0.39 -6.19
N ASN A 30 -5.44 0.57 -6.86
CA ASN A 30 -5.56 0.47 -8.30
C ASN A 30 -4.82 1.63 -8.98
N LYS A 31 -4.55 1.49 -10.28
CA LYS A 31 -3.90 2.54 -11.11
C LYS A 31 -4.68 3.85 -11.18
N ASP A 32 -5.99 3.81 -10.96
CA ASP A 32 -6.86 4.99 -10.93
C ASP A 32 -6.91 5.68 -9.56
N GLY A 33 -6.19 5.16 -8.56
CA GLY A 33 -6.15 5.67 -7.20
C GLY A 33 -7.20 5.08 -6.26
N SER A 34 -8.13 4.25 -6.75
CA SER A 34 -9.10 3.57 -5.88
C SER A 34 -8.43 2.50 -5.01
N TRP A 35 -8.87 2.38 -3.75
CA TRP A 35 -8.36 1.38 -2.83
C TRP A 35 -9.23 0.12 -2.84
N TYR A 36 -8.59 -1.03 -2.66
CA TYR A 36 -9.29 -2.28 -2.42
C TYR A 36 -8.64 -3.07 -1.29
N ALA A 37 -9.43 -3.92 -0.65
CA ALA A 37 -8.97 -4.91 0.33
C ALA A 37 -9.27 -6.33 -0.17
N VAL A 38 -8.41 -7.26 0.20
CA VAL A 38 -8.56 -8.70 -0.05
C VAL A 38 -8.57 -9.44 1.30
N GLN A 39 -9.51 -10.37 1.45
CA GLN A 39 -9.53 -11.31 2.57
C GLN A 39 -9.96 -12.69 2.06
N GLY A 40 -9.04 -13.64 2.04
CA GLY A 40 -9.26 -14.91 1.34
C GLY A 40 -9.51 -14.66 -0.14
N ASP A 41 -10.64 -15.15 -0.65
CA ASP A 41 -11.06 -14.99 -2.05
C ASP A 41 -12.05 -13.83 -2.24
N SER A 42 -12.27 -13.00 -1.20
CA SER A 42 -13.16 -11.85 -1.24
C SER A 42 -12.38 -10.57 -1.53
N VAL A 43 -12.96 -9.73 -2.40
CA VAL A 43 -12.44 -8.39 -2.74
C VAL A 43 -13.45 -7.35 -2.28
N TYR A 44 -12.97 -6.25 -1.68
CA TYR A 44 -13.80 -5.14 -1.25
C TYR A 44 -13.26 -3.84 -1.84
N LEU A 45 -14.10 -3.07 -2.51
CA LEU A 45 -13.74 -1.70 -2.91
C LEU A 45 -13.91 -0.78 -1.71
N LEU A 46 -12.93 0.10 -1.48
CA LEU A 46 -12.90 0.99 -0.33
C LEU A 46 -13.08 2.43 -0.79
N ASP A 47 -14.18 3.04 -0.37
CA ASP A 47 -14.43 4.47 -0.53
C ASP A 47 -13.87 5.27 0.66
N ASN A 48 -14.07 6.58 0.62
CA ASN A 48 -13.60 7.51 1.65
C ASN A 48 -14.26 7.31 3.02
N ASP A 49 -15.39 6.61 3.10
CA ASP A 49 -16.09 6.35 4.37
C ASP A 49 -15.66 4.99 4.96
N ARG A 50 -15.38 4.00 4.11
CA ARG A 50 -15.04 2.63 4.50
C ARG A 50 -13.55 2.45 4.76
N LEU A 51 -12.67 3.06 3.96
CA LEU A 51 -11.23 2.92 4.13
C LEU A 51 -10.75 3.35 5.54
N PRO A 52 -11.11 4.55 6.05
CA PRO A 52 -10.67 4.97 7.38
C PRO A 52 -11.13 4.03 8.49
N SER A 53 -12.29 3.39 8.32
CA SER A 53 -12.84 2.46 9.33
C SER A 53 -11.97 1.22 9.56
N LEU A 54 -11.06 0.87 8.64
CA LEU A 54 -10.13 -0.24 8.79
C LEU A 54 -8.83 0.13 9.47
N LEU A 55 -8.36 1.37 9.31
CA LEU A 55 -6.98 1.77 9.60
C LEU A 55 -6.63 1.72 11.09
N ASP A 56 -7.62 1.85 11.96
CA ASP A 56 -7.47 1.81 13.42
C ASP A 56 -8.50 0.85 14.08
N ALA A 57 -9.14 -0.03 13.30
CA ALA A 57 -10.13 -0.96 13.82
C ALA A 57 -9.51 -2.00 14.77
N ALA A 58 -10.12 -2.14 15.95
CA ALA A 58 -9.74 -3.18 16.89
C ALA A 58 -10.03 -4.58 16.29
N GLY A 59 -9.07 -5.49 16.40
CA GLY A 59 -9.19 -6.84 15.84
C GLY A 59 -8.90 -6.94 14.34
N VAL A 60 -8.55 -5.83 13.68
CA VAL A 60 -8.09 -5.81 12.29
C VAL A 60 -6.56 -5.72 12.23
N GLN A 61 -5.96 -6.46 11.30
CA GLN A 61 -4.57 -6.32 10.90
C GLN A 61 -4.50 -6.08 9.39
N LEU A 62 -3.72 -5.10 8.97
CA LEU A 62 -3.57 -4.70 7.57
C LEU A 62 -2.14 -4.96 7.12
N ARG A 63 -2.01 -5.77 6.07
CA ARG A 63 -0.81 -5.76 5.23
C ARG A 63 -1.13 -4.93 4.01
N VAL A 64 -0.31 -3.94 3.73
CA VAL A 64 -0.63 -2.94 2.72
C VAL A 64 0.46 -2.90 1.67
N PHE A 65 0.15 -2.42 0.49
CA PHE A 65 1.14 -2.09 -0.52
C PHE A 65 1.17 -0.56 -0.67
N ASP A 66 2.17 0.08 -0.04
CA ASP A 66 2.30 1.53 0.18
C ASP A 66 1.47 2.07 1.38
N ALA A 67 2.09 2.12 2.55
CA ALA A 67 1.45 2.54 3.80
C ALA A 67 1.34 4.06 3.97
N LYS A 68 2.20 4.87 3.33
CA LYS A 68 2.26 6.31 3.61
C LYS A 68 0.95 7.04 3.30
N PRO A 69 0.28 6.82 2.15
CA PRO A 69 -1.03 7.42 1.89
C PRO A 69 -2.10 6.98 2.89
N LEU A 70 -2.01 5.76 3.41
CA LEU A 70 -2.94 5.26 4.43
C LEU A 70 -2.69 5.92 5.79
N TYR A 71 -1.44 6.19 6.15
CA TYR A 71 -1.15 6.99 7.35
C TYR A 71 -1.68 8.42 7.23
N HIS A 72 -1.59 9.05 6.06
CA HIS A 72 -2.23 10.36 5.82
C HIS A 72 -3.73 10.30 6.11
N ILE A 73 -4.43 9.33 5.52
CA ILE A 73 -5.88 9.15 5.71
C ILE A 73 -6.21 8.89 7.19
N ALA A 74 -5.45 8.03 7.87
CA ALA A 74 -5.68 7.77 9.29
C ALA A 74 -5.53 9.05 10.13
N LEU A 75 -4.46 9.82 9.92
CA LEU A 75 -4.18 11.06 10.65
C LEU A 75 -5.25 12.13 10.39
N GLU A 76 -5.73 12.27 9.16
CA GLU A 76 -6.83 13.18 8.80
C GLU A 76 -8.14 12.83 9.51
N HIS A 77 -8.37 11.54 9.78
CA HIS A 77 -9.51 11.04 10.53
C HIS A 77 -9.26 10.94 12.05
N GLY A 78 -8.14 11.48 12.55
CA GLY A 78 -7.79 11.50 13.97
C GLY A 78 -7.25 10.17 14.53
N GLY A 79 -7.01 9.19 13.67
CA GLY A 79 -6.35 7.92 13.98
C GLY A 79 -4.84 7.97 13.77
N VAL A 80 -4.19 6.81 13.84
CA VAL A 80 -2.74 6.68 13.66
C VAL A 80 -2.34 5.56 12.70
N GLY A 81 -3.32 4.85 12.12
CA GLY A 81 -3.09 3.69 11.26
C GLY A 81 -2.60 2.48 12.05
N ALA A 82 -3.07 2.29 13.29
CA ALA A 82 -2.59 1.26 14.20
C ALA A 82 -2.79 -0.18 13.70
N ALA A 83 -3.73 -0.40 12.78
CA ALA A 83 -3.98 -1.71 12.19
C ALA A 83 -2.93 -2.09 11.13
N ILE A 84 -2.11 -1.15 10.63
CA ILE A 84 -1.07 -1.42 9.63
C ILE A 84 0.10 -2.15 10.29
N VAL A 85 0.32 -3.40 9.88
CA VAL A 85 1.36 -4.28 10.44
C VAL A 85 2.45 -4.65 9.44
N PHE A 86 2.25 -4.38 8.15
CA PHE A 86 3.23 -4.70 7.10
C PHE A 86 3.03 -3.79 5.88
N ASP A 87 4.12 -3.35 5.25
CA ASP A 87 4.11 -2.64 3.97
C ASP A 87 4.97 -3.40 2.94
N GLY A 88 4.32 -3.94 1.92
CA GLY A 88 4.96 -4.68 0.84
C GLY A 88 5.90 -3.83 -0.03
N LYS A 89 5.61 -2.54 -0.20
CA LYS A 89 6.47 -1.63 -0.97
C LYS A 89 7.75 -1.32 -0.21
N LEU A 90 7.65 -1.04 1.08
CA LEU A 90 8.83 -0.88 1.95
C LEU A 90 9.61 -2.19 2.09
N ALA A 91 8.93 -3.33 2.24
CA ALA A 91 9.59 -4.64 2.23
C ALA A 91 10.37 -4.88 0.93
N ALA A 92 9.79 -4.56 -0.22
CA ALA A 92 10.48 -4.68 -1.51
C ALA A 92 11.69 -3.75 -1.61
N TYR A 93 11.60 -2.52 -1.08
CA TYR A 93 12.73 -1.59 -0.97
C TYR A 93 13.85 -2.15 -0.09
N LEU A 94 13.53 -2.73 1.07
CA LEU A 94 14.53 -3.34 1.94
C LEU A 94 15.24 -4.53 1.28
N LEU A 95 14.52 -5.32 0.47
CA LEU A 95 15.07 -6.47 -0.24
C LEU A 95 15.99 -6.07 -1.41
N ASN A 96 15.65 -5.00 -2.12
CA ASN A 96 16.46 -4.52 -3.26
C ASN A 96 16.38 -2.99 -3.41
N PRO A 97 17.12 -2.21 -2.60
CA PRO A 97 17.04 -0.75 -2.62
C PRO A 97 17.57 -0.12 -3.91
N SER A 98 18.23 -0.90 -4.78
CA SER A 98 18.75 -0.43 -6.08
C SER A 98 17.70 -0.46 -7.20
N ALA A 99 16.52 -1.02 -6.94
CA ALA A 99 15.44 -1.03 -7.93
C ALA A 99 14.89 0.39 -8.17
N SER A 100 14.54 0.67 -9.43
CA SER A 100 14.04 1.98 -9.84
C SER A 100 12.57 2.23 -9.49
N ASP A 101 11.79 1.17 -9.25
CA ASP A 101 10.37 1.24 -8.91
C ASP A 101 9.90 -0.06 -8.21
N TYR A 102 8.77 0.02 -7.52
CA TYR A 102 8.17 -1.05 -6.72
C TYR A 102 6.66 -1.09 -6.95
N GLN A 103 6.22 -1.44 -8.14
CA GLN A 103 4.79 -1.60 -8.45
C GLN A 103 4.30 -3.01 -8.11
N ALA A 104 3.15 -3.13 -7.44
CA ALA A 104 2.62 -4.41 -6.97
C ALA A 104 2.50 -5.45 -8.10
N GLY A 105 1.86 -5.10 -9.23
CA GLY A 105 1.72 -6.02 -10.36
C GLY A 105 3.05 -6.45 -11.00
N GLN A 106 4.07 -5.57 -11.02
CA GLN A 106 5.40 -5.92 -11.52
C GLN A 106 6.11 -6.89 -10.57
N LEU A 107 6.08 -6.60 -9.26
CA LEU A 107 6.69 -7.45 -8.25
C LEU A 107 5.97 -8.81 -8.15
N ALA A 108 4.65 -8.85 -8.32
CA ALA A 108 3.90 -10.10 -8.40
C ALA A 108 4.43 -11.00 -9.53
N ALA A 109 4.70 -10.42 -10.72
CA ALA A 109 5.31 -11.16 -11.82
C ALA A 109 6.76 -11.57 -11.51
N GLU A 110 7.58 -10.67 -10.97
CA GLU A 110 8.99 -10.93 -10.62
C GLU A 110 9.15 -12.08 -9.60
N TYR A 111 8.31 -12.06 -8.56
CA TYR A 111 8.31 -13.08 -7.52
C TYR A 111 7.45 -14.31 -7.85
N ALA A 112 6.90 -14.39 -9.07
CA ALA A 112 6.00 -15.45 -9.51
C ALA A 112 4.82 -15.69 -8.54
N ALA A 113 4.27 -14.61 -7.98
CA ALA A 113 3.09 -14.64 -7.13
C ALA A 113 1.86 -14.93 -7.99
N ALA A 114 1.47 -16.20 -8.04
CA ALA A 114 0.36 -16.65 -8.88
C ALA A 114 -0.97 -16.08 -8.37
N PRO A 115 -1.81 -15.48 -9.23
CA PRO A 115 -3.13 -15.03 -8.83
C PRO A 115 -4.03 -16.21 -8.48
N ALA A 116 -4.73 -16.14 -7.35
CA ALA A 116 -5.72 -17.14 -6.95
C ALA A 116 -7.06 -16.98 -7.71
N PHE A 117 -7.38 -15.75 -8.11
CA PHE A 117 -8.62 -15.37 -8.80
C PHE A 117 -8.38 -14.17 -9.73
N ALA A 118 -9.35 -13.88 -10.59
CA ALA A 118 -9.40 -12.67 -11.40
C ALA A 118 -10.54 -11.74 -10.92
N CYS A 119 -10.27 -10.44 -10.79
CA CYS A 119 -11.27 -9.45 -10.46
C CYS A 119 -11.16 -8.26 -11.42
N ALA A 120 -12.19 -8.00 -12.22
CA ALA A 120 -12.16 -6.92 -13.21
C ALA A 120 -12.00 -5.52 -12.58
N ALA A 121 -12.55 -5.31 -11.38
CA ALA A 121 -12.48 -4.03 -10.66
C ALA A 121 -11.16 -3.81 -9.89
N ALA A 122 -10.41 -4.89 -9.63
CA ALA A 122 -9.12 -4.84 -8.94
C ALA A 122 -8.18 -5.89 -9.55
N PRO A 123 -7.54 -5.59 -10.70
CA PRO A 123 -6.83 -6.60 -11.50
C PRO A 123 -5.70 -7.32 -10.78
N ASP A 124 -5.04 -6.66 -9.82
CA ASP A 124 -3.91 -7.23 -9.06
C ASP A 124 -4.35 -7.96 -7.77
N ALA A 125 -5.64 -7.90 -7.41
CA ALA A 125 -6.14 -8.42 -6.13
C ALA A 125 -5.89 -9.92 -5.94
N GLY A 126 -6.03 -10.72 -7.00
CA GLY A 126 -5.84 -12.16 -6.93
C GLY A 126 -4.41 -12.58 -6.57
N ALA A 127 -3.42 -11.73 -6.87
CA ALA A 127 -2.00 -12.01 -6.60
C ALA A 127 -1.48 -11.31 -5.33
N LEU A 128 -2.22 -10.35 -4.77
CA LEU A 128 -1.76 -9.48 -3.70
C LEU A 128 -1.31 -10.26 -2.46
N SER A 129 -2.16 -11.17 -1.97
CA SER A 129 -1.85 -11.94 -0.76
C SER A 129 -0.59 -12.80 -0.94
N ALA A 130 -0.46 -13.46 -2.10
CA ALA A 130 0.70 -14.28 -2.43
C ALA A 130 1.98 -13.42 -2.55
N LEU A 131 1.87 -12.22 -3.12
CA LEU A 131 2.99 -11.28 -3.19
C LEU A 131 3.45 -10.86 -1.78
N LEU A 132 2.52 -10.46 -0.91
CA LEU A 132 2.85 -10.05 0.46
C LEU A 132 3.43 -11.20 1.28
N ASP A 133 2.95 -12.44 1.08
CA ASP A 133 3.51 -13.64 1.70
C ASP A 133 4.96 -13.88 1.26
N VAL A 134 5.26 -13.79 -0.04
CA VAL A 134 6.62 -13.97 -0.57
C VAL A 134 7.56 -12.87 -0.09
N LEU A 135 7.10 -11.60 -0.10
CA LEU A 135 7.89 -10.48 0.40
C LEU A 135 8.19 -10.63 1.90
N SER A 136 7.20 -10.98 2.71
CA SER A 136 7.38 -11.24 4.14
C SER A 136 8.39 -12.36 4.37
N THR A 137 8.25 -13.49 3.66
CA THR A 137 9.15 -14.65 3.79
C THR A 137 10.60 -14.26 3.46
N LYS A 138 10.81 -13.54 2.34
CA LYS A 138 12.15 -13.10 1.94
C LYS A 138 12.76 -12.10 2.91
N LEU A 139 11.93 -11.23 3.47
CA LEU A 139 12.36 -10.26 4.46
C LEU A 139 12.80 -10.97 5.75
N ASP A 140 12.07 -12.01 6.17
CA ASP A 140 12.43 -12.85 7.32
C ASP A 140 13.77 -13.58 7.07
N GLU A 141 13.98 -14.14 5.87
CA GLU A 141 15.24 -14.81 5.48
C GLU A 141 16.47 -13.89 5.60
N GLN A 142 16.30 -12.59 5.44
CA GLN A 142 17.38 -11.57 5.56
C GLN A 142 17.39 -10.87 6.93
N GLY A 143 16.49 -11.24 7.85
CA GLY A 143 16.35 -10.60 9.16
C GLY A 143 15.83 -9.16 9.11
N GLY A 144 15.17 -8.76 8.00
CA GLY A 144 14.68 -7.39 7.77
C GLY A 144 13.34 -7.08 8.42
N HIS A 145 12.65 -8.07 9.00
CA HIS A 145 11.31 -7.89 9.55
C HIS A 145 11.30 -6.92 10.73
N ASP A 146 12.29 -7.03 11.62
CA ASP A 146 12.42 -6.14 12.78
C ASP A 146 12.68 -4.70 12.35
N LEU A 147 13.51 -4.50 11.32
CA LEU A 147 13.76 -3.18 10.73
C LEU A 147 12.48 -2.58 10.14
N LEU A 148 11.70 -3.36 9.38
CA LEU A 148 10.43 -2.89 8.83
C LEU A 148 9.46 -2.49 9.96
N ALA A 149 9.27 -3.36 10.95
CA ALA A 149 8.27 -3.19 11.99
C ALA A 149 8.61 -2.08 12.99
N THR A 150 9.88 -1.96 13.39
CA THR A 150 10.28 -1.08 14.51
C THR A 150 10.88 0.25 14.05
N MET A 151 11.32 0.35 12.79
CA MET A 151 11.93 1.56 12.25
C MET A 151 11.16 2.12 11.07
N GLU A 152 10.96 1.34 10.00
CA GLU A 152 10.41 1.86 8.74
C GLU A 152 8.93 2.24 8.84
N LEU A 153 8.07 1.39 9.42
CA LEU A 153 6.65 1.71 9.60
C LEU A 153 6.45 2.93 10.52
N PRO A 154 7.08 3.03 11.71
CA PRO A 154 7.01 4.24 12.52
C PRO A 154 7.52 5.48 11.80
N LEU A 155 8.62 5.37 11.05
CA LEU A 155 9.16 6.47 10.27
C LEU A 155 8.21 6.91 9.16
N ALA A 156 7.62 5.98 8.40
CA ALA A 156 6.65 6.27 7.35
C ALA A 156 5.45 7.07 7.89
N ARG A 157 4.97 6.73 9.09
CA ARG A 157 3.92 7.49 9.78
C ARG A 157 4.37 8.90 10.18
N VAL A 158 5.58 9.04 10.73
CA VAL A 158 6.14 10.36 11.07
C VAL A 158 6.29 11.23 9.82
N LEU A 159 6.75 10.66 8.72
CA LEU A 159 6.87 11.37 7.44
C LEU A 159 5.51 11.79 6.90
N ALA A 160 4.49 10.93 7.00
CA ALA A 160 3.11 11.30 6.65
C ALA A 160 2.62 12.49 7.49
N ASP A 161 2.87 12.49 8.80
CA ASP A 161 2.47 13.60 9.68
C ASP A 161 3.23 14.91 9.35
N MET A 162 4.53 14.81 9.06
CA MET A 162 5.34 15.95 8.62
C MET A 162 4.82 16.53 7.29
N GLU A 163 4.47 15.67 6.33
CA GLU A 163 3.92 16.08 5.04
C GLU A 163 2.56 16.77 5.19
N ARG A 164 1.71 16.27 6.10
CA ARG A 164 0.40 16.85 6.42
C ARG A 164 0.53 18.23 7.05
N ILE A 165 1.53 18.43 7.92
CA ILE A 165 1.80 19.73 8.58
C ILE A 165 2.44 20.71 7.59
N GLY A 166 3.34 20.23 6.73
CA GLY A 166 4.13 21.05 5.82
C GLY A 166 5.17 21.92 6.53
N PHE A 167 5.64 22.96 5.83
CA PHE A 167 6.59 23.92 6.38
C PHE A 167 6.20 25.36 6.00
N ALA A 168 6.43 26.30 6.89
CA ALA A 168 6.14 27.71 6.65
C ALA A 168 7.17 28.32 5.69
N VAL A 169 6.70 29.18 4.78
CA VAL A 169 7.53 29.88 3.80
C VAL A 169 7.25 31.38 3.79
N ASP A 170 8.29 32.17 3.51
CA ASP A 170 8.14 33.58 3.17
C ASP A 170 7.78 33.72 1.68
N ALA A 171 6.47 33.77 1.42
CA ALA A 171 5.94 33.88 0.07
C ALA A 171 6.37 35.17 -0.65
N GLU A 172 6.59 36.25 0.09
CA GLU A 172 6.99 37.53 -0.49
C GLU A 172 8.49 37.52 -0.83
N GLY A 173 9.33 37.03 0.07
CA GLY A 173 10.76 36.82 -0.19
C GLY A 173 11.00 35.93 -1.41
N ILE A 174 10.25 34.84 -1.56
CA ILE A 174 10.33 33.95 -2.74
C ILE A 174 9.96 34.71 -4.02
N ARG A 175 8.94 35.57 -3.99
CA ARG A 175 8.50 36.34 -5.15
C ARG A 175 9.56 37.35 -5.59
N GLN A 176 10.11 38.10 -4.64
CA GLN A 176 11.16 39.09 -4.88
C GLN A 176 12.42 38.44 -5.48
N PHE A 177 12.83 37.29 -4.96
CA PHE A 177 13.95 36.52 -5.52
C PHE A 177 13.65 36.03 -6.96
N GLY A 178 12.42 35.61 -7.22
CA GLY A 178 11.99 35.25 -8.57
C GLY A 178 12.05 36.41 -9.56
N ASP A 179 11.75 37.62 -9.11
CA ASP A 179 11.83 38.84 -9.93
C ASP A 179 13.28 39.26 -10.18
N SER A 180 14.19 39.12 -9.21
CA SER A 180 15.61 39.41 -9.42
C SER A 180 16.24 38.48 -10.47
N LEU A 181 15.92 37.18 -10.44
CA LEU A 181 16.41 36.22 -11.44
C LEU A 181 15.94 36.53 -12.86
N ARG A 182 14.70 37.02 -13.03
CA ARG A 182 14.16 37.42 -14.34
C ARG A 182 14.80 38.68 -14.90
N ALA A 183 15.27 39.58 -14.04
CA ALA A 183 15.93 40.82 -14.45
C ALA A 183 17.38 40.62 -14.91
N GLU A 184 18.01 39.48 -14.58
CA GLU A 184 19.38 39.12 -14.99
C GLU A 184 19.44 38.33 -16.31
N LEU A 185 18.29 37.96 -16.89
CA LEU A 185 18.15 37.27 -18.18
C LEU A 185 17.89 38.26 -19.33
#